data_AF-A0A820SNY6-F1
#
_entry.id   AF-A0A820SNY6-F1
#
_cell.length_a   1.000
_cell.length_b   1.000
_cell.length_c   1.000
_cell.angle_alpha   90.00
_cell.angle_beta   90.00
_cell.angle_gamma   90.00
#
_symmetry.space_group_name_H-M   'P 1'
#
loop_
_entity.id
_entity.type
_entity.pdbx_description
1 polymer ?
#
loop_
_entity_poly.entity_id
_entity_poly.type
_entity_poly.pdbx_seq_one_letter_code
_entity_poly.pdbx_strand_id
1 'polypeptide(L)' 'MGEELNGKTLAIIGLGRIGREVAKRMQSFNMKTIGYDPIITGEQSITFGVEFFELK' A
#
# COMPACT_ATOMS: atom_id res chain seq x y z
N MET A 1 0.88 -22.74 -10.30
CA MET A 1 1.73 -21.75 -11.02
C MET A 1 1.82 -20.51 -10.15
N GLY A 2 2.99 -19.89 -10.10
CA GLY A 2 3.20 -18.59 -9.45
C GLY A 2 3.20 -17.48 -10.50
N GLU A 3 2.96 -16.26 -10.05
CA GLU A 3 2.89 -15.05 -10.87
C GLU A 3 3.97 -14.07 -10.39
N GLU A 4 4.62 -13.38 -11.32
CA GLU A 4 5.60 -12.35 -10.98
C GLU A 4 4.93 -11.15 -10.32
N LEU A 5 5.60 -10.53 -9.33
CA LEU A 5 5.08 -9.40 -8.57
C LEU A 5 5.59 -8.05 -9.08
N ASN A 6 6.75 -8.00 -9.74
CA ASN A 6 7.39 -6.76 -10.15
C ASN A 6 6.44 -5.88 -10.99
N GLY A 7 6.31 -4.61 -10.62
CA GLY A 7 5.47 -3.63 -11.32
C GLY A 7 3.97 -3.77 -11.11
N LYS A 8 3.51 -4.82 -10.40
CA LYS A 8 2.09 -4.97 -10.06
C LYS A 8 1.68 -4.00 -8.96
N THR A 9 0.37 -3.74 -8.88
CA THR A 9 -0.22 -2.87 -7.86
C THR A 9 -0.86 -3.70 -6.76
N LEU A 10 -0.55 -3.40 -5.50
CA LEU A 10 -1.22 -3.93 -4.33
C LEU A 10 -2.07 -2.85 -3.66
N ALA A 11 -3.35 -3.13 -3.47
CA ALA A 11 -4.25 -2.31 -2.65
C ALA A 11 -4.25 -2.80 -1.20
N ILE A 12 -4.07 -1.88 -0.24
CA ILE A 12 -4.06 -2.15 1.19
C ILE A 12 -5.22 -1.39 1.85
N ILE A 13 -6.14 -2.13 2.45
CA ILE A 13 -7.27 -1.56 3.21
C ILE A 13 -6.90 -1.63 4.70
N GLY A 14 -6.70 -0.47 5.31
CA GLY A 14 -6.18 -0.30 6.65
C GLY A 14 -4.68 -0.01 6.66
N LEU A 15 -4.31 1.22 7.04
CA LEU A 15 -2.94 1.74 7.10
C LEU A 15 -2.42 1.88 8.55
N GLY A 16 -2.89 0.97 9.41
CA GLY A 16 -2.34 0.76 10.76
C GLY A 16 -0.98 0.05 10.74
N ARG A 17 -0.60 -0.50 11.90
CA ARG A 17 0.73 -1.15 12.09
C ARG A 17 1.01 -2.25 11.05
N ILE A 18 0.04 -3.11 10.77
CA ILE A 18 0.22 -4.23 9.84
C ILE A 18 0.25 -3.74 8.39
N GLY A 19 -0.69 -2.87 7.99
CA GLY A 19 -0.77 -2.36 6.61
C GLY A 19 0.51 -1.66 6.17
N ARG A 20 1.13 -0.86 7.05
CA ARG A 20 2.42 -0.21 6.79
C ARG A 20 3.56 -1.21 6.61
N GLU A 21 3.59 -2.24 7.44
CA GLU A 21 4.60 -3.30 7.35
C GLU A 21 4.44 -4.13 6.07
N VAL A 22 3.21 -4.38 5.63
CA VAL A 22 2.93 -5.00 4.34
C VAL A 22 3.40 -4.09 3.20
N ALA A 23 3.02 -2.81 3.19
CA ALA A 23 3.43 -1.86 2.16
C ALA A 23 4.95 -1.84 1.97
N LYS A 24 5.69 -1.71 3.08
CA LYS A 24 7.15 -1.69 3.09
C LYS A 24 7.77 -2.94 2.45
N ARG A 25 7.23 -4.13 2.74
CA ARG A 25 7.72 -5.39 2.13
C ARG A 25 7.41 -5.44 0.65
N MET A 26 6.21 -5.03 0.25
CA MET A 26 5.76 -5.12 -1.13
C MET A 26 6.49 -4.13 -2.05
N GLN A 27 6.87 -2.96 -1.53
CA GLN A 27 7.75 -2.03 -2.22
C GLN A 27 9.14 -2.63 -2.53
N SER A 28 9.67 -3.52 -1.67
CA SER A 28 10.93 -4.23 -1.96
C SER A 28 10.81 -5.22 -3.12
N PHE A 29 9.59 -5.66 -3.46
CA PHE A 29 9.27 -6.41 -4.68
C PHE A 29 9.01 -5.50 -5.88
N ASN A 30 9.33 -4.21 -5.78
CA ASN A 30 9.09 -3.21 -6.83
C ASN A 30 7.60 -3.10 -7.23
N MET A 31 6.71 -3.34 -6.27
CA MET A 31 5.28 -3.17 -6.45
C MET A 31 4.87 -1.74 -6.16
N LYS A 32 3.84 -1.28 -6.89
CA LYS A 32 3.11 -0.06 -6.54
C LYS A 32 2.16 -0.38 -5.39
N THR A 33 2.21 0.39 -4.30
CA THR A 33 1.28 0.24 -3.17
C THR A 33 0.29 1.39 -3.15
N ILE A 34 -1.00 1.06 -3.19
CA ILE A 34 -2.11 2.00 -3.00
C ILE A 34 -2.87 1.61 -1.73
N GLY A 35 -3.53 2.56 -1.07
CA GLY A 35 -4.26 2.20 0.15
C GLY A 35 -5.21 3.24 0.70
N TYR A 36 -6.13 2.74 1.52
CA TYR A 36 -7.19 3.51 2.16
C TYR A 36 -7.21 3.20 3.66
N ASP A 37 -7.49 4.20 4.47
CA ASP A 37 -7.81 4.04 5.89
C ASP A 37 -8.75 5.17 6.33
N PRO A 38 -9.80 4.90 7.12
CA PRO A 38 -10.73 5.94 7.57
C PRO A 38 -10.11 7.03 8.46
N ILE A 39 -8.96 6.75 9.08
CA ILE A 39 -8.31 7.62 10.06
C ILE A 39 -7.04 8.27 9.49
N ILE A 40 -6.33 7.57 8.60
CA ILE A 40 -5.07 8.07 8.01
C ILE A 40 -5.35 8.92 6.78
N THR A 41 -4.81 10.14 6.75
CA THR A 41 -4.97 11.06 5.62
C THR A 41 -4.09 10.64 4.43
N GLY A 42 -4.41 11.15 3.24
CA GLY A 42 -3.60 10.89 2.05
C GLY A 42 -2.16 11.42 2.16
N GLU A 43 -1.95 12.55 2.85
CA GLU A 43 -0.60 13.04 3.13
C GLU A 43 0.20 12.07 4.01
N GLN A 44 -0.46 11.50 5.03
CA GLN A 44 0.16 10.50 5.89
C GLN A 44 0.45 9.20 5.13
N SER A 45 -0.42 8.75 4.22
CA SER A 45 -0.18 7.52 3.47
C SER A 45 1.09 7.59 2.61
N ILE A 46 1.37 8.77 2.04
CA ILE A 46 2.57 9.02 1.21
C ILE A 46 3.85 8.82 2.02
N THR A 47 3.85 9.15 3.32
CA THR A 47 5.03 8.94 4.20
C THR A 47 5.43 7.46 4.34
N PHE A 48 4.52 6.54 4.02
CA PHE A 48 4.77 5.09 4.02
C PHE A 48 5.00 4.54 2.60
N GLY A 49 5.13 5.41 1.60
CA GLY A 49 5.23 5.04 0.18
C GLY A 49 3.91 4.47 -0.39
N VAL A 50 2.78 4.75 0.27
CA VAL A 50 1.46 4.29 -0.17
C VAL A 50 0.69 5.46 -0.79
N GLU A 51 0.33 5.32 -2.05
CA GLU A 51 -0.55 6.29 -2.71
C GLU A 51 -1.96 6.18 -2.13
N PHE A 52 -2.56 7.31 -1.76
CA PHE A 52 -3.90 7.32 -1.23
C PHE A 52 -4.89 6.87 -2.30
N PHE A 53 -5.74 5.92 -1.92
CA PHE A 53 -6.83 5.41 -2.75
C PHE A 53 -8.14 5.64 -2.02
N GLU A 54 -9.07 6.32 -2.68
CA GLU A 54 -10.40 6.52 -2.12
C GLU A 54 -11.26 5.28 -2.39
N LEU A 55 -11.76 4.66 -1.31
CA LEU A 55 -12.69 3.55 -1.42
C LEU A 55 -14.09 4.11 -1.63
N LYS A 56 -14.56 4.10 -2.89
CA LYS A 56 -15.93 4.48 -3.27
C LYS A 56 -16.95 3.44 -2.84
#